data_AF-A0A353X1H2-F1
#
_entry.id   AF-A0A353X1H2-F1
#
_cell.length_a   1.000
_cell.length_b   1.000
_cell.length_c   1.000
_cell.angle_alpha   90.00
_cell.angle_beta   90.00
_cell.angle_gamma   90.00
#
_symmetry.space_group_name_H-M   'P 1'
#
loop_
_entity.id
_entity.type
_entity.pdbx_description
1 polymer ?
#
loop_
_entity_poly.entity_id
_entity_poly.type
_entity_poly.pdbx_seq_one_letter_code
_entity_poly.pdbx_strand_id
1 'polypeptide(L)'
;MQYQPAIVVITYNRLSSLKRLLSSIDGSRFEDYPDLIISIDYSDTYQDQLAACAESFAWKGEKHIIRHKSNLGLRSHVFFCGRLSTEYGSVIVLEDDLYVAPDFYLYSLKALEILQTSQTVSGIGLYSPSFNEAAALPFEPVKTNSNLYLMQVPCSWGQIWTKDQWSSFENWLNDDFDIEQLNLLPAAIQHWSDQSWKKLYMLYLSQKNYFFAYPYTSYSMNLNEPGTHIIEKDYKFLNGLPLNNSVDKLKLDKQAACYDMHYMLIPDVLNETNSADGEYDYEIDLYGTKLDQFDEEQWLITALKVTSFEKSFGLQLKPIELNILFGIEGTEIFLTQKKYISSRELPRTIIDFNYPIPKWYYPYFQTPILKRLNGFIHFKLKRLFKD
;
A
#
# COMPACT_ATOMS: atom_id res chain seq x y z
N MET A 1 22.80 7.94 -16.22
CA MET A 1 21.76 8.27 -17.22
C MET A 1 20.82 9.22 -16.51
N GLN A 2 20.52 10.40 -17.06
CA GLN A 2 19.60 11.31 -16.40
C GLN A 2 18.17 10.82 -16.71
N TYR A 3 17.41 10.46 -15.68
CA TYR A 3 16.02 10.07 -15.85
C TYR A 3 15.17 11.29 -16.17
N GLN A 4 14.19 11.12 -17.06
CA GLN A 4 13.10 12.07 -17.31
C GLN A 4 11.81 11.25 -17.49
N PRO A 5 11.24 10.72 -16.39
CA PRO A 5 10.05 9.90 -16.50
C PRO A 5 8.88 10.72 -17.06
N ALA A 6 8.12 10.12 -17.97
CA ALA A 6 6.87 10.71 -18.43
C ALA A 6 5.78 10.58 -17.34
N ILE A 7 4.90 11.56 -17.24
CA ILE A 7 3.75 11.50 -16.33
C ILE A 7 2.59 10.89 -17.10
N VAL A 8 2.05 9.79 -16.60
CA VAL A 8 0.91 9.08 -17.19
C VAL A 8 -0.29 9.18 -16.26
N VAL A 9 -1.30 9.94 -16.66
CA VAL A 9 -2.57 10.07 -15.95
C VAL A 9 -3.56 9.04 -16.47
N ILE A 10 -4.10 8.23 -15.56
CA ILE A 10 -5.15 7.23 -15.81
C ILE A 10 -6.49 7.82 -15.38
N THR A 11 -7.47 7.85 -16.27
CA THR A 11 -8.84 8.29 -15.94
C THR A 11 -9.88 7.47 -16.69
N TYR A 12 -11.10 7.40 -16.12
CA TYR A 12 -12.21 6.65 -16.72
C TYR A 12 -13.50 7.49 -16.82
N ASN A 13 -14.08 7.89 -15.68
CA ASN A 13 -15.41 8.51 -15.67
C ASN A 13 -15.56 9.63 -14.62
N ARG A 14 -14.45 10.18 -14.10
CA ARG A 14 -14.46 11.17 -13.02
C ARG A 14 -13.83 12.50 -13.45
N LEU A 15 -14.61 13.35 -14.10
CA LEU A 15 -14.15 14.65 -14.63
C LEU A 15 -13.59 15.59 -13.55
N SER A 16 -14.24 15.66 -12.38
CA SER A 16 -13.77 16.51 -11.28
C SER A 16 -12.43 16.04 -10.72
N SER A 17 -12.26 14.73 -10.64
CA SER A 17 -11.06 14.08 -10.13
C SER A 17 -9.89 14.33 -11.08
N LEU A 18 -10.11 14.09 -12.39
CA LEU A 18 -9.14 14.43 -13.44
C LEU A 18 -8.70 15.91 -13.36
N LYS A 19 -9.66 16.84 -13.30
CA LYS A 19 -9.34 18.28 -13.21
C LYS A 19 -8.48 18.61 -12.00
N ARG A 20 -8.80 18.03 -10.84
CA ARG A 20 -8.06 18.25 -9.61
C ARG A 20 -6.64 17.67 -9.69
N LEU A 21 -6.49 16.45 -10.19
CA LEU A 21 -5.18 15.84 -10.38
C LEU A 21 -4.32 16.69 -11.33
N LEU A 22 -4.84 17.04 -12.51
CA LEU A 22 -4.13 17.88 -13.48
C LEU A 22 -3.76 19.23 -12.88
N SER A 23 -4.64 19.85 -12.08
CA SER A 23 -4.33 21.10 -11.39
C SER A 23 -3.21 20.93 -10.37
N SER A 24 -3.15 19.82 -9.63
CA SER A 24 -2.06 19.55 -8.69
C SER A 24 -0.73 19.26 -9.41
N ILE A 25 -0.79 18.60 -10.57
CA ILE A 25 0.39 18.38 -11.43
C ILE A 25 0.92 19.72 -11.95
N ASP A 26 0.06 20.59 -12.48
CA ASP A 26 0.45 21.92 -12.98
C ASP A 26 1.06 22.81 -11.89
N GLY A 27 0.56 22.69 -10.65
CA GLY A 27 1.08 23.39 -9.48
C GLY A 27 2.39 22.81 -8.90
N SER A 28 2.95 21.77 -9.52
CA SER A 28 4.18 21.12 -9.05
C SER A 28 5.45 21.76 -9.61
N ARG A 29 6.58 21.44 -8.98
CA ARG A 29 7.90 21.95 -9.34
C ARG A 29 8.58 21.02 -10.35
N PHE A 30 9.02 21.62 -11.44
CA PHE A 30 9.74 20.97 -12.53
C PHE A 30 11.00 21.78 -12.85
N GLU A 31 12.12 21.10 -13.03
CA GLU A 31 13.32 21.71 -13.63
C GLU A 31 13.14 21.81 -15.15
N ASP A 32 12.77 20.68 -15.75
CA ASP A 32 12.29 20.56 -17.12
C ASP A 32 10.89 19.93 -17.12
N TYR A 33 10.02 20.38 -18.02
CA TYR A 33 8.66 19.85 -18.12
C TYR A 33 8.67 18.50 -18.86
N PRO A 34 8.24 17.40 -18.20
CA PRO A 34 8.18 16.09 -18.84
C PRO A 34 7.01 15.97 -19.81
N ASP A 35 7.04 14.91 -20.60
CA ASP A 35 5.89 14.48 -21.39
C ASP A 35 4.74 14.11 -20.46
N LEU A 36 3.55 14.60 -20.79
CA LEU A 36 2.31 14.31 -20.08
C LEU A 36 1.39 13.48 -20.98
N ILE A 37 1.11 12.25 -20.57
CA ILE A 37 0.19 11.34 -21.23
C ILE A 37 -1.10 11.29 -20.42
N ILE A 38 -2.24 11.60 -21.03
CA ILE A 38 -3.56 11.45 -20.42
C ILE A 38 -4.26 10.28 -21.12
N SER A 39 -4.34 9.14 -20.44
CA SER A 39 -4.97 7.91 -20.94
C SER A 39 -6.39 7.79 -20.38
N ILE A 40 -7.38 7.85 -21.28
CA ILE A 40 -8.80 7.88 -20.98
C ILE A 40 -9.41 6.53 -21.35
N ASP A 41 -9.80 5.74 -20.35
CA ASP A 41 -10.57 4.51 -20.57
C ASP A 41 -11.96 4.84 -21.10
N TYR A 42 -12.49 3.97 -21.95
CA TYR A 42 -13.74 4.25 -22.65
C TYR A 42 -14.95 4.26 -21.71
N SER A 43 -15.68 5.37 -21.70
CA SER A 43 -16.99 5.52 -21.05
C SER A 43 -18.03 6.06 -22.03
N ASP A 44 -19.17 5.40 -22.17
CA ASP A 44 -20.28 5.89 -23.03
C ASP A 44 -20.77 7.29 -22.63
N THR A 45 -20.62 7.68 -21.37
CA THR A 45 -21.18 8.92 -20.82
C THR A 45 -20.15 10.04 -20.70
N TYR A 46 -18.90 9.72 -20.36
CA TYR A 46 -17.90 10.72 -19.96
C TYR A 46 -16.78 10.94 -20.99
N GLN A 47 -16.67 10.11 -22.04
CA GLN A 47 -15.54 10.13 -22.97
C GLN A 47 -15.24 11.52 -23.53
N ASP A 48 -16.25 12.19 -24.08
CA ASP A 48 -16.05 13.48 -24.76
C ASP A 48 -15.76 14.61 -23.76
N GLN A 49 -16.35 14.56 -22.56
CA GLN A 49 -16.09 15.56 -21.53
C GLN A 49 -14.67 15.45 -20.97
N LEU A 50 -14.17 14.22 -20.77
CA LEU A 50 -12.80 13.95 -20.34
C LEU A 50 -11.80 14.32 -21.45
N ALA A 51 -12.09 13.97 -22.70
CA ALA A 51 -11.26 14.34 -23.85
C ALA A 51 -11.15 15.87 -24.00
N ALA A 52 -12.28 16.59 -23.96
CA ALA A 52 -12.27 18.06 -24.01
C ALA A 52 -11.50 18.69 -22.84
N CYS A 53 -11.60 18.11 -21.63
CA CYS A 53 -10.80 18.52 -20.48
C CYS A 53 -9.30 18.31 -20.72
N ALA A 54 -8.90 17.14 -21.22
CA ALA A 54 -7.51 16.83 -21.52
C ALA A 54 -6.95 17.72 -22.65
N GLU A 55 -7.74 17.98 -23.69
CA GLU A 55 -7.38 18.82 -24.84
C GLU A 55 -7.18 20.28 -24.42
N SER A 56 -8.09 20.83 -23.60
CA SER A 56 -8.04 22.21 -23.12
C SER A 56 -7.01 22.48 -22.03
N PHE A 57 -6.53 21.45 -21.33
CA PHE A 57 -5.50 21.60 -20.30
C PHE A 57 -4.17 22.07 -20.91
N ALA A 58 -3.70 23.26 -20.54
CA ALA A 58 -2.43 23.78 -21.02
C ALA A 58 -1.27 23.11 -20.27
N TRP A 59 -0.33 22.52 -21.02
CA TRP A 59 0.88 21.92 -20.49
C TRP A 59 2.10 22.56 -21.16
N LYS A 60 3.17 22.80 -20.40
CA LYS A 60 4.37 23.48 -20.92
C LYS A 60 5.34 22.52 -21.63
N GLY A 61 5.26 21.22 -21.36
CA GLY A 61 5.95 20.17 -22.11
C GLY A 61 5.07 19.55 -23.20
N GLU A 62 5.51 18.44 -23.79
CA GLU A 62 4.69 17.70 -24.75
C GLU A 62 3.50 17.02 -24.04
N LYS A 63 2.34 17.04 -24.68
CA LYS A 63 1.10 16.47 -24.14
C LYS A 63 0.45 15.53 -25.14
N HIS A 64 0.24 14.29 -24.72
CA HIS A 64 -0.39 13.23 -25.52
C HIS A 64 -1.69 12.78 -24.87
N ILE A 65 -2.73 12.60 -25.69
CA ILE A 65 -4.05 12.16 -25.23
C ILE A 65 -4.36 10.84 -25.90
N ILE A 66 -4.61 9.82 -25.10
CA ILE A 66 -4.94 8.47 -25.56
C ILE A 66 -6.39 8.20 -25.20
N ARG A 67 -7.24 8.04 -26.21
CA ARG A 67 -8.66 7.70 -26.06
C ARG A 67 -8.85 6.22 -26.43
N HIS A 68 -9.18 5.39 -25.45
CA HIS A 68 -9.48 3.99 -25.72
C HIS A 68 -10.83 3.84 -26.42
N LYS A 69 -10.95 2.85 -27.30
CA LYS A 69 -12.16 2.59 -28.11
C LYS A 69 -13.17 1.67 -27.42
N SER A 70 -12.75 1.01 -26.34
CA SER A 70 -13.53 0.05 -25.56
C SER A 70 -13.08 0.12 -24.11
N ASN A 71 -13.96 -0.24 -23.18
CA ASN A 71 -13.63 -0.23 -21.76
C ASN A 71 -12.61 -1.34 -21.47
N LEU A 72 -11.39 -0.96 -21.13
CA LEU A 72 -10.29 -1.87 -20.83
C LEU A 72 -10.45 -2.50 -19.44
N GLY A 73 -11.06 -1.75 -18.51
CA GLY A 73 -11.09 -2.08 -17.10
C GLY A 73 -9.75 -1.80 -16.42
N LEU A 74 -9.79 -1.74 -15.08
CA LEU A 74 -8.67 -1.28 -14.25
C LEU A 74 -7.35 -1.98 -14.57
N ARG A 75 -7.34 -3.32 -14.60
CA ARG A 75 -6.11 -4.09 -14.80
C ARG A 75 -5.47 -3.81 -16.14
N SER A 76 -6.24 -3.96 -17.21
CA SER A 76 -5.73 -3.80 -18.57
C SER A 76 -5.30 -2.36 -18.85
N HIS A 77 -6.01 -1.38 -18.26
CA HIS A 77 -5.66 0.04 -18.41
C HIS A 77 -4.37 0.40 -17.68
N VAL A 78 -4.17 -0.09 -16.45
CA VAL A 78 -2.89 0.08 -15.74
C VAL A 78 -1.76 -0.63 -16.48
N PHE A 79 -2.01 -1.83 -17.02
CA PHE A 79 -0.99 -2.54 -17.80
C PHE A 79 -0.58 -1.79 -19.05
N PHE A 80 -1.55 -1.23 -19.78
CA PHE A 80 -1.28 -0.35 -20.92
C PHE A 80 -0.39 0.83 -20.52
N CYS A 81 -0.70 1.48 -19.40
CA CYS A 81 0.03 2.66 -18.92
C CYS A 81 1.43 2.31 -18.41
N GLY A 82 1.60 1.19 -17.70
CA GLY A 82 2.92 0.71 -17.27
C GLY A 82 3.84 0.38 -18.45
N ARG A 83 3.28 -0.19 -19.53
CA ARG A 83 4.04 -0.53 -20.75
C ARG A 83 4.60 0.68 -21.48
N LEU A 84 4.04 1.88 -21.30
CA LEU A 84 4.60 3.12 -21.84
C LEU A 84 6.04 3.38 -21.35
N SER A 85 6.46 2.77 -20.23
CA SER A 85 7.88 2.77 -19.82
C SER A 85 8.82 2.26 -20.90
N THR A 86 8.37 1.41 -21.83
CA THR A 86 9.17 0.92 -22.96
C THR A 86 9.51 2.03 -23.96
N GLU A 87 8.61 3.00 -24.13
CA GLU A 87 8.73 4.14 -25.03
C GLU A 87 9.50 5.30 -24.36
N TYR A 88 9.12 5.63 -23.12
CA TYR A 88 9.66 6.79 -22.39
C TYR A 88 10.87 6.46 -21.49
N GLY A 89 11.26 5.18 -21.39
CA GLY A 89 12.33 4.70 -20.51
C GLY A 89 11.90 4.53 -19.04
N SER A 90 11.11 5.46 -18.52
CA SER A 90 10.41 5.36 -17.23
C SER A 90 9.12 6.18 -17.22
N VAL A 91 8.18 5.81 -16.35
CA VAL A 91 6.88 6.47 -16.21
C VAL A 91 6.51 6.68 -14.74
N ILE A 92 5.81 7.77 -14.44
CA ILE A 92 5.07 8.00 -13.20
C ILE A 92 3.59 7.87 -13.52
N VAL A 93 2.94 6.84 -13.01
CA VAL A 93 1.53 6.54 -13.26
C VAL A 93 0.67 7.05 -12.11
N LEU A 94 -0.32 7.89 -12.41
CA LEU A 94 -1.20 8.56 -11.47
C LEU A 94 -2.68 8.28 -11.83
N GLU A 95 -3.45 7.75 -10.89
CA GLU A 95 -4.91 7.59 -11.04
C GLU A 95 -5.64 8.91 -10.75
N ASP A 96 -6.78 9.15 -11.41
CA ASP A 96 -7.49 10.44 -11.35
C ASP A 96 -8.03 10.85 -9.97
N ASP A 97 -8.11 9.94 -8.99
CA ASP A 97 -8.48 10.25 -7.60
C ASP A 97 -7.31 10.66 -6.71
N LEU A 98 -6.10 10.76 -7.27
CA LEU A 98 -4.94 11.23 -6.54
C LEU A 98 -4.86 12.76 -6.49
N TYR A 99 -4.11 13.24 -5.51
CA TYR A 99 -3.55 14.59 -5.45
C TYR A 99 -2.04 14.48 -5.21
N VAL A 100 -1.22 15.21 -5.96
CA VAL A 100 0.25 15.16 -5.82
C VAL A 100 0.79 16.34 -5.02
N ALA A 101 1.86 16.11 -4.26
CA ALA A 101 2.60 17.15 -3.57
C ALA A 101 3.44 17.97 -4.57
N PRO A 102 3.77 19.24 -4.28
CA PRO A 102 4.52 20.09 -5.20
C PRO A 102 5.87 19.50 -5.65
N ASP A 103 6.53 18.69 -4.80
CA ASP A 103 7.84 18.09 -5.07
C ASP A 103 7.77 16.65 -5.60
N PHE A 104 6.59 16.12 -5.98
CA PHE A 104 6.46 14.71 -6.36
C PHE A 104 7.37 14.32 -7.54
N TYR A 105 7.55 15.23 -8.51
CA TYR A 105 8.39 14.98 -9.68
C TYR A 105 9.87 15.00 -9.33
N LEU A 106 10.32 15.98 -8.54
CA LEU A 106 11.71 16.05 -8.05
C LEU A 106 12.08 14.83 -7.19
N TYR A 107 11.14 14.37 -6.34
CA TYR A 107 11.30 13.11 -5.61
C TYR A 107 11.45 11.92 -6.56
N SER A 108 10.63 11.85 -7.61
CA SER A 108 10.66 10.76 -8.59
C SER A 108 12.01 10.68 -9.30
N LEU A 109 12.56 11.82 -9.73
CA LEU A 109 13.89 11.90 -10.33
C LEU A 109 14.97 11.37 -9.38
N LYS A 110 14.95 11.83 -8.12
CA LYS A 110 15.96 11.44 -7.13
C LYS A 110 15.85 9.96 -6.75
N ALA A 111 14.62 9.45 -6.59
CA ALA A 111 14.39 8.06 -6.27
C ALA A 111 14.86 7.13 -7.40
N LEU A 112 14.59 7.48 -8.66
CA LEU A 112 15.09 6.74 -9.83
C LEU A 112 16.62 6.73 -9.88
N GLU A 113 17.27 7.87 -9.61
CA GLU A 113 18.74 7.96 -9.56
C GLU A 113 19.34 7.02 -8.49
N ILE A 114 18.80 7.04 -7.27
CA ILE A 114 19.30 6.22 -6.15
C ILE A 114 19.10 4.73 -6.42
N LEU A 115 17.97 4.37 -7.04
CA LEU A 115 17.57 2.99 -7.22
C LEU A 115 18.03 2.40 -8.55
N GLN A 116 18.73 3.18 -9.39
CA GLN A 116 19.20 2.76 -10.71
C GLN A 116 19.98 1.45 -10.69
N THR A 117 20.79 1.21 -9.66
CA THR A 117 21.64 0.02 -9.54
C THR A 117 21.02 -1.08 -8.68
N SER A 118 19.82 -0.88 -8.15
CA SER A 118 19.17 -1.88 -7.30
C SER A 118 18.66 -3.03 -8.15
N GLN A 119 19.06 -4.26 -7.79
CA GLN A 119 18.60 -5.49 -8.45
C GLN A 119 17.33 -6.06 -7.82
N THR A 120 16.93 -5.56 -6.65
CA THR A 120 15.81 -6.08 -5.88
C THR A 120 14.61 -5.14 -5.87
N VAL A 121 14.71 -3.92 -6.44
CA VAL A 121 13.62 -2.95 -6.47
C VAL A 121 12.92 -2.99 -7.83
N SER A 122 11.64 -3.37 -7.81
CA SER A 122 10.80 -3.50 -9.01
C SER A 122 9.78 -2.37 -9.17
N GLY A 123 9.84 -1.33 -8.34
CA GLY A 123 8.99 -0.14 -8.48
C GLY A 123 9.21 0.86 -7.37
N ILE A 124 8.69 2.07 -7.54
CA ILE A 124 8.80 3.15 -6.54
C ILE A 124 7.41 3.72 -6.28
N GLY A 125 7.06 3.91 -5.02
CA GLY A 125 5.84 4.59 -4.60
C GLY A 125 6.05 6.09 -4.38
N LEU A 126 5.04 6.88 -4.71
CA LEU A 126 4.85 8.24 -4.22
C LEU A 126 4.09 8.26 -2.89
N TYR A 127 3.22 7.29 -2.67
CA TYR A 127 2.41 7.18 -1.47
C TYR A 127 3.22 6.61 -0.29
N SER A 128 2.90 6.98 0.95
CA SER A 128 3.47 6.34 2.16
C SER A 128 2.40 5.47 2.83
N PRO A 129 2.34 4.15 2.60
CA PRO A 129 1.40 3.25 3.27
C PRO A 129 1.11 3.58 4.75
N SER A 130 -0.16 3.79 5.08
CA SER A 130 -0.65 4.00 6.45
C SER A 130 -1.70 2.98 6.90
N PHE A 131 -2.02 2.01 6.03
CA PHE A 131 -2.98 0.95 6.27
C PHE A 131 -2.42 -0.39 5.79
N ASN A 132 -2.49 -1.40 6.66
CA ASN A 132 -2.18 -2.79 6.37
C ASN A 132 -3.41 -3.44 5.72
N GLU A 133 -3.36 -3.64 4.41
CA GLU A 133 -4.43 -4.25 3.63
C GLU A 133 -4.61 -5.75 3.91
N ALA A 134 -3.58 -6.43 4.43
CA ALA A 134 -3.63 -7.84 4.81
C ALA A 134 -4.33 -8.08 6.16
N ALA A 135 -4.09 -7.20 7.15
CA ALA A 135 -4.65 -7.32 8.50
C ALA A 135 -5.84 -6.39 8.78
N ALA A 136 -6.15 -5.46 7.86
CA ALA A 136 -7.15 -4.41 8.02
C ALA A 136 -6.92 -3.51 9.27
N LEU A 137 -5.66 -3.21 9.55
CA LEU A 137 -5.21 -2.38 10.67
C LEU A 137 -4.35 -1.21 10.16
N PRO A 138 -4.13 -0.15 10.96
CA PRO A 138 -3.16 0.88 10.63
C PRO A 138 -1.77 0.28 10.44
N PHE A 139 -0.99 0.87 9.55
CA PHE A 139 0.40 0.52 9.32
C PHE A 139 1.29 1.74 9.56
N GLU A 140 2.41 1.53 10.24
CA GLU A 140 3.45 2.54 10.41
C GLU A 140 4.80 1.84 10.22
N PRO A 141 5.62 2.22 9.24
CA PRO A 141 6.91 1.58 9.03
C PRO A 141 7.93 2.03 10.08
N VAL A 142 8.82 1.12 10.47
CA VAL A 142 9.99 1.38 11.30
C VAL A 142 10.86 2.40 10.57
N LYS A 143 11.20 3.49 11.26
CA LYS A 143 12.09 4.52 10.74
C LYS A 143 13.54 4.12 11.01
N THR A 144 14.33 4.08 9.94
CA THR A 144 15.75 3.76 9.97
C THR A 144 16.56 4.99 9.56
N ASN A 145 17.88 4.83 9.40
CA ASN A 145 18.72 5.88 8.83
C ASN A 145 18.48 6.10 7.33
N SER A 146 17.69 5.25 6.69
CA SER A 146 17.24 5.39 5.30
C SER A 146 16.10 6.41 5.17
N ASN A 147 15.92 6.99 3.98
CA ASN A 147 14.73 7.81 3.67
C ASN A 147 13.66 7.03 2.90
N LEU A 148 14.01 5.81 2.48
CA LEU A 148 13.14 4.87 1.82
C LEU A 148 13.06 3.57 2.65
N TYR A 149 11.92 2.92 2.60
CA TYR A 149 11.72 1.55 3.08
C TYR A 149 11.18 0.69 1.95
N LEU A 150 11.31 -0.62 2.07
CA LEU A 150 11.01 -1.57 1.01
C LEU A 150 9.81 -2.42 1.43
N MET A 151 8.92 -2.74 0.49
CA MET A 151 7.80 -3.65 0.73
C MET A 151 7.56 -4.57 -0.46
N GLN A 152 7.18 -5.82 -0.22
CA GLN A 152 6.61 -6.70 -1.25
C GLN A 152 5.14 -6.35 -1.57
N VAL A 153 4.76 -5.10 -1.35
CA VAL A 153 3.42 -4.55 -1.58
C VAL A 153 3.54 -3.49 -2.69
N PRO A 154 2.93 -3.68 -3.87
CA PRO A 154 3.01 -2.71 -4.95
C PRO A 154 2.21 -1.45 -4.65
N CYS A 155 2.69 -0.29 -5.10
CA CYS A 155 2.00 0.98 -4.92
C CYS A 155 0.89 1.13 -5.96
N SER A 156 -0.32 1.48 -5.54
CA SER A 156 -1.44 1.79 -6.45
C SER A 156 -1.82 3.27 -6.46
N TRP A 157 -1.15 4.10 -5.67
CA TRP A 157 -1.52 5.50 -5.47
C TRP A 157 -0.37 6.43 -5.85
N GLY A 158 0.21 6.20 -7.02
CA GLY A 158 1.33 6.95 -7.55
C GLY A 158 2.54 6.04 -7.62
N GLN A 159 2.68 5.36 -8.75
CA GLN A 159 3.67 4.33 -8.95
C GLN A 159 4.61 4.70 -10.10
N ILE A 160 5.89 4.42 -9.90
CA ILE A 160 6.96 4.73 -10.84
C ILE A 160 7.60 3.42 -11.28
N TRP A 161 7.72 3.25 -12.58
CA TRP A 161 8.37 2.10 -13.17
C TRP A 161 9.39 2.52 -14.22
N THR A 162 10.55 1.88 -14.20
CA THR A 162 11.44 1.87 -15.36
C THR A 162 11.00 0.82 -16.37
N LYS A 163 11.49 0.93 -17.60
CA LYS A 163 11.34 -0.09 -18.64
C LYS A 163 11.72 -1.48 -18.13
N ASP A 164 12.86 -1.60 -17.48
CA ASP A 164 13.39 -2.90 -17.05
C ASP A 164 12.51 -3.52 -15.95
N GLN A 165 12.05 -2.71 -15.00
CA GLN A 165 11.13 -3.14 -13.94
C GLN A 165 9.80 -3.63 -14.51
N TRP A 166 9.22 -2.87 -15.45
CA TRP A 166 7.95 -3.26 -16.08
C TRP A 166 8.11 -4.51 -16.96
N SER A 167 9.15 -4.56 -17.78
CA SER A 167 9.42 -5.71 -18.67
C SER A 167 9.65 -6.99 -17.87
N SER A 168 10.34 -6.91 -16.73
CA SER A 168 10.54 -8.05 -15.82
C SER A 168 9.21 -8.59 -15.28
N PHE A 169 8.29 -7.70 -14.88
CA PHE A 169 6.95 -8.10 -14.45
C PHE A 169 6.15 -8.75 -15.59
N GLU A 170 6.18 -8.16 -16.79
CA GLU A 170 5.46 -8.72 -17.95
C GLU A 170 6.00 -10.10 -18.35
N ASN A 171 7.31 -10.30 -18.33
CA ASN A 171 7.92 -11.60 -18.61
C ASN A 171 7.48 -12.64 -17.58
N TRP A 172 7.56 -12.33 -16.28
CA TRP A 172 7.04 -13.22 -15.23
C TRP A 172 5.55 -13.54 -15.44
N LEU A 173 4.75 -12.54 -15.78
CA LEU A 173 3.31 -12.73 -15.97
C LEU A 173 3.00 -13.66 -17.15
N ASN A 174 3.84 -13.67 -18.19
CA ASN A 174 3.64 -14.52 -19.37
C ASN A 174 4.25 -15.92 -19.19
N ASP A 175 5.40 -16.02 -18.53
CA ASP A 175 6.22 -17.23 -18.52
C ASP A 175 6.06 -18.06 -17.23
N ASP A 176 5.85 -17.40 -16.09
CA ASP A 176 5.95 -18.03 -14.76
C ASP A 176 4.63 -18.00 -13.97
N PHE A 177 3.70 -17.08 -14.28
CA PHE A 177 2.49 -16.89 -13.50
C PHE A 177 1.53 -18.08 -13.58
N ASP A 178 1.14 -18.59 -12.41
CA ASP A 178 0.07 -19.56 -12.25
C ASP A 178 -1.04 -18.99 -11.36
N ILE A 179 -2.28 -19.10 -11.83
CA ILE A 179 -3.46 -18.63 -11.10
C ILE A 179 -3.66 -19.36 -9.76
N GLU A 180 -3.24 -20.62 -9.66
CA GLU A 180 -3.35 -21.41 -8.43
C GLU A 180 -2.51 -20.79 -7.31
N GLN A 181 -1.39 -20.14 -7.64
CA GLN A 181 -0.48 -19.49 -6.70
C GLN A 181 -1.05 -18.22 -6.06
N LEU A 182 -2.20 -17.72 -6.51
CA LEU A 182 -2.90 -16.64 -5.81
C LEU A 182 -3.32 -17.04 -4.40
N ASN A 183 -3.40 -18.34 -4.09
CA ASN A 183 -3.64 -18.86 -2.74
C ASN A 183 -2.50 -18.53 -1.75
N LEU A 184 -1.33 -18.13 -2.22
CA LEU A 184 -0.20 -17.72 -1.38
C LEU A 184 -0.41 -16.34 -0.78
N LEU A 185 -1.18 -15.47 -1.44
CA LEU A 185 -1.46 -14.11 -0.98
C LEU A 185 -2.16 -14.10 0.38
N PRO A 186 -2.07 -13.01 1.16
CA PRO A 186 -2.84 -12.88 2.39
C PRO A 186 -4.34 -13.06 2.13
N ALA A 187 -5.05 -13.75 3.02
CA ALA A 187 -6.46 -14.12 2.81
C ALA A 187 -7.37 -12.92 2.46
N ALA A 188 -7.15 -11.75 3.08
CA ALA A 188 -7.89 -10.53 2.77
C ALA A 188 -7.72 -10.04 1.32
N ILE A 189 -6.56 -10.34 0.72
CA ILE A 189 -6.16 -9.90 -0.63
C ILE A 189 -6.62 -10.92 -1.69
N GLN A 190 -6.69 -12.21 -1.36
CA GLN A 190 -7.19 -13.26 -2.26
C GLN A 190 -8.59 -12.95 -2.80
N HIS A 191 -9.44 -12.35 -1.96
CA HIS A 191 -10.81 -12.00 -2.31
C HIS A 191 -10.96 -10.69 -3.10
N TRP A 192 -9.86 -10.02 -3.44
CA TRP A 192 -9.92 -8.85 -4.30
C TRP A 192 -10.36 -9.20 -5.72
N SER A 193 -11.04 -8.24 -6.36
CA SER A 193 -11.51 -8.32 -7.75
C SER A 193 -10.45 -8.90 -8.69
N ASP A 194 -10.87 -9.67 -9.69
CA ASP A 194 -9.98 -10.17 -10.75
C ASP A 194 -9.41 -9.05 -11.63
N GLN A 195 -10.02 -7.87 -11.58
CA GLN A 195 -9.50 -6.64 -12.17
C GLN A 195 -8.41 -5.97 -11.30
N SER A 196 -8.07 -6.52 -10.14
CA SER A 196 -6.95 -6.05 -9.34
C SER A 196 -5.65 -6.49 -10.00
N TRP A 197 -4.96 -5.57 -10.67
CA TRP A 197 -3.59 -5.79 -11.11
C TRP A 197 -2.62 -5.93 -9.92
N LYS A 198 -2.96 -5.26 -8.81
CA LYS A 198 -2.16 -5.17 -7.59
C LYS A 198 -1.90 -6.54 -6.96
N LYS A 199 -2.89 -7.45 -6.96
CA LYS A 199 -2.72 -8.82 -6.43
C LYS A 199 -1.71 -9.64 -7.26
N LEU A 200 -1.68 -9.46 -8.58
CA LEU A 200 -0.72 -10.13 -9.47
C LEU A 200 0.69 -9.60 -9.22
N TYR A 201 0.83 -8.28 -9.12
CA TYR A 201 2.13 -7.65 -8.90
C TYR A 201 2.67 -7.99 -7.48
N MET A 202 1.80 -8.07 -6.47
CA MET A 202 2.18 -8.50 -5.12
C MET A 202 2.73 -9.93 -5.11
N LEU A 203 2.08 -10.86 -5.81
CA LEU A 203 2.59 -12.23 -5.95
C LEU A 203 3.97 -12.26 -6.64
N TYR A 204 4.13 -11.51 -7.71
CA TYR A 204 5.42 -11.37 -8.42
C TYR A 204 6.54 -10.87 -7.50
N LEU A 205 6.29 -9.82 -6.71
CA LEU A 205 7.25 -9.28 -5.75
C LEU A 205 7.69 -10.34 -4.74
N SER A 206 6.71 -11.05 -4.15
CA SER A 206 6.96 -12.13 -3.20
C SER A 206 7.81 -13.25 -3.80
N GLN A 207 7.44 -13.76 -4.98
CA GLN A 207 8.12 -14.90 -5.62
C GLN A 207 9.54 -14.58 -6.10
N LYS A 208 9.79 -13.36 -6.57
CA LYS A 208 11.11 -12.93 -7.05
C LYS A 208 11.98 -12.31 -5.96
N ASN A 209 11.45 -12.21 -4.72
CA ASN A 209 12.07 -11.46 -3.64
C ASN A 209 12.41 -10.01 -4.05
N TYR A 210 11.46 -9.38 -4.74
CA TYR A 210 11.54 -7.99 -5.17
C TYR A 210 10.69 -7.11 -4.28
N PHE A 211 10.99 -5.82 -4.30
CA PHE A 211 10.35 -4.82 -3.45
C PHE A 211 9.92 -3.59 -4.25
N PHE A 212 8.88 -2.91 -3.77
CA PHE A 212 8.66 -1.50 -4.03
C PHE A 212 9.40 -0.66 -3.00
N ALA A 213 10.04 0.42 -3.45
CA ALA A 213 10.61 1.43 -2.57
C ALA A 213 9.58 2.51 -2.24
N TYR A 214 9.41 2.80 -0.96
CA TYR A 214 8.42 3.74 -0.44
C TYR A 214 9.10 4.85 0.36
N PRO A 215 8.62 6.10 0.26
CA PRO A 215 9.06 7.19 1.09
C PRO A 215 8.33 7.17 2.43
N TYR A 216 9.02 7.56 3.52
CA TYR A 216 8.35 7.81 4.81
C TYR A 216 7.41 9.03 4.81
N THR A 217 7.48 9.86 3.78
CA THR A 217 6.61 11.03 3.58
C THR A 217 5.93 10.90 2.23
N SER A 218 4.60 10.96 2.22
CA SER A 218 3.79 10.80 1.02
C SER A 218 3.95 12.00 0.07
N TYR A 219 4.19 11.74 -1.21
CA TYR A 219 4.19 12.71 -2.31
C TYR A 219 2.93 12.63 -3.18
N SER A 220 2.04 11.69 -2.86
CA SER A 220 0.69 11.58 -3.39
C SER A 220 -0.29 11.26 -2.26
N MET A 221 -1.55 11.61 -2.46
CA MET A 221 -2.65 11.32 -1.54
C MET A 221 -3.78 10.70 -2.33
N ASN A 222 -4.26 9.54 -1.90
CA ASN A 222 -5.50 8.98 -2.39
C ASN A 222 -6.68 9.62 -1.65
N LEU A 223 -7.55 10.32 -2.38
CA LEU A 223 -8.73 10.99 -1.82
C LEU A 223 -9.93 10.06 -1.60
N ASN A 224 -9.75 8.78 -1.93
CA ASN A 224 -10.64 7.65 -1.75
C ASN A 224 -12.05 8.01 -2.25
N GLU A 225 -12.10 8.62 -3.43
CA GLU A 225 -13.34 9.09 -4.01
C GLU A 225 -14.19 7.90 -4.47
N PRO A 226 -15.53 7.98 -4.31
CA PRO A 226 -16.41 6.94 -4.80
C PRO A 226 -16.11 6.59 -6.25
N GLY A 227 -16.07 5.29 -6.52
CA GLY A 227 -15.76 4.70 -7.80
C GLY A 227 -16.39 3.31 -7.87
N THR A 228 -15.91 2.44 -8.76
CA THR A 228 -16.49 1.10 -8.96
C THR A 228 -16.49 0.22 -7.68
N HIS A 229 -15.62 0.52 -6.70
CA HIS A 229 -15.42 -0.31 -5.50
C HIS A 229 -15.74 0.38 -4.16
N ILE A 230 -16.08 1.68 -4.15
CA ILE A 230 -16.30 2.46 -2.92
C ILE A 230 -17.65 3.18 -3.02
N ILE A 231 -18.58 2.84 -2.12
CA ILE A 231 -19.96 3.36 -2.09
C ILE A 231 -20.04 4.68 -1.31
N GLU A 232 -19.19 4.86 -0.29
CA GLU A 232 -19.13 6.07 0.55
C GLU A 232 -17.67 6.51 0.76
N LYS A 233 -17.44 7.82 0.75
CA LYS A 233 -16.10 8.39 0.98
C LYS A 233 -15.63 8.07 2.41
N ASP A 234 -14.54 7.33 2.52
CA ASP A 234 -13.81 7.17 3.79
C ASP A 234 -12.45 7.89 3.74
N TYR A 235 -11.83 8.08 4.91
CA TYR A 235 -10.57 8.81 5.06
C TYR A 235 -9.39 7.91 5.42
N LYS A 236 -9.53 6.58 5.29
CA LYS A 236 -8.57 5.61 5.85
C LYS A 236 -7.22 5.62 5.16
N PHE A 237 -7.17 6.13 3.93
CA PHE A 237 -5.96 6.19 3.10
C PHE A 237 -5.35 7.60 2.99
N LEU A 238 -5.94 8.59 3.68
CA LEU A 238 -5.40 9.95 3.68
C LEU A 238 -4.06 10.01 4.41
N ASN A 239 -3.08 10.65 3.77
CA ASN A 239 -1.78 10.96 4.36
C ASN A 239 -1.53 12.47 4.36
N GLY A 240 -0.71 12.96 5.26
CA GLY A 240 -0.18 14.32 5.12
C GLY A 240 0.68 14.46 3.86
N LEU A 241 0.47 15.53 3.09
CA LEU A 241 1.35 15.93 2.00
C LEU A 241 2.31 17.04 2.46
N PRO A 242 3.60 16.97 2.11
CA PRO A 242 4.53 18.04 2.40
C PRO A 242 4.26 19.24 1.50
N LEU A 243 4.28 20.45 2.06
CA LEU A 243 4.27 21.68 1.28
C LEU A 243 5.63 21.91 0.58
N ASN A 244 6.71 21.59 1.30
CA ASN A 244 8.09 21.61 0.82
C ASN A 244 8.81 20.41 1.43
N ASN A 245 9.62 19.70 0.64
CA ASN A 245 10.52 18.70 1.18
C ASN A 245 11.89 18.77 0.48
N SER A 246 12.97 18.63 1.25
CA SER A 246 14.31 18.53 0.65
C SER A 246 14.50 17.11 0.16
N VAL A 247 14.31 16.92 -1.15
CA VAL A 247 14.54 15.62 -1.82
C VAL A 247 16.04 15.29 -1.91
N ASP A 248 16.93 16.26 -1.74
CA ASP A 248 18.39 16.11 -1.89
C ASP A 248 19.01 15.11 -0.90
N LYS A 249 18.36 14.91 0.25
CA LYS A 249 18.84 14.00 1.29
C LYS A 249 18.38 12.56 1.09
N LEU A 250 17.58 12.29 0.06
CA LEU A 250 17.05 10.96 -0.19
C LEU A 250 18.20 9.96 -0.35
N LYS A 251 18.14 8.86 0.39
CA LYS A 251 19.04 7.71 0.26
C LYS A 251 18.31 6.43 0.65
N LEU A 252 18.76 5.32 0.08
CA LEU A 252 18.41 3.97 0.52
C LEU A 252 19.63 3.39 1.24
N ASP A 253 19.50 3.17 2.55
CA ASP A 253 20.54 2.52 3.35
C ASP A 253 20.42 0.98 3.23
N LYS A 254 21.52 0.24 3.47
CA LYS A 254 21.47 -1.22 3.51
C LYS A 254 20.54 -1.72 4.62
N GLN A 255 20.43 -0.94 5.69
CA GLN A 255 19.55 -1.20 6.84
C GLN A 255 18.16 -0.60 6.67
N ALA A 256 17.71 -0.35 5.43
CA ALA A 256 16.34 0.07 5.19
C ALA A 256 15.37 -1.02 5.70
N ALA A 257 14.27 -0.59 6.33
CA ALA A 257 13.23 -1.51 6.76
C ALA A 257 12.61 -2.20 5.52
N CYS A 258 12.52 -3.53 5.57
CA CYS A 258 11.95 -4.34 4.50
C CYS A 258 10.72 -5.06 5.03
N TYR A 259 9.63 -5.06 4.28
CA TYR A 259 8.38 -5.68 4.65
C TYR A 259 7.95 -6.72 3.62
N ASP A 260 7.41 -7.83 4.10
CA ASP A 260 6.76 -8.82 3.24
C ASP A 260 5.37 -8.36 2.77
N MET A 261 4.69 -9.20 1.99
CA MET A 261 3.35 -8.91 1.48
C MET A 261 2.25 -8.92 2.56
N HIS A 262 2.56 -9.37 3.78
CA HIS A 262 1.69 -9.32 4.96
C HIS A 262 1.92 -8.04 5.80
N TYR A 263 2.77 -7.13 5.30
CA TYR A 263 3.22 -5.93 6.01
C TYR A 263 3.99 -6.25 7.29
N MET A 264 4.63 -7.42 7.35
CA MET A 264 5.51 -7.79 8.46
C MET A 264 6.94 -7.43 8.12
N LEU A 265 7.67 -6.87 9.09
CA LEU A 265 9.08 -6.59 8.94
C LEU A 265 9.83 -7.91 8.70
N ILE A 266 10.73 -7.92 7.71
CA ILE A 266 11.58 -9.06 7.40
C ILE A 266 12.71 -9.12 8.44
N PRO A 267 12.95 -10.28 9.09
CA PRO A 267 13.88 -10.44 10.22
C PRO A 267 15.33 -9.99 9.97
N ASP A 268 15.82 -10.01 8.73
CA ASP A 268 17.19 -9.58 8.40
C ASP A 268 17.53 -8.19 8.95
N VAL A 269 16.56 -7.28 8.97
CA VAL A 269 16.71 -5.92 9.54
C VAL A 269 16.80 -5.96 11.07
N LEU A 270 16.08 -6.87 11.73
CA LEU A 270 16.10 -7.03 13.18
C LEU A 270 17.43 -7.62 13.67
N ASN A 271 17.91 -8.66 12.99
CA ASN A 271 19.06 -9.45 13.40
C ASN A 271 20.38 -8.67 13.40
N GLU A 272 20.51 -7.60 12.61
CA GLU A 272 21.68 -6.70 12.65
C GLU A 272 21.71 -5.77 13.87
N THR A 273 20.54 -5.46 14.45
CA THR A 273 20.41 -4.47 15.53
C THR A 273 20.35 -5.08 16.93
N ASN A 274 19.92 -6.33 17.06
CA ASN A 274 19.79 -7.00 18.34
C ASN A 274 20.67 -8.26 18.40
N SER A 275 21.74 -8.22 19.21
CA SER A 275 22.66 -9.35 19.41
C SER A 275 22.04 -10.54 20.15
N ALA A 276 20.79 -10.44 20.61
CA ALA A 276 20.09 -11.46 21.38
C ALA A 276 19.32 -12.48 20.53
N ASP A 277 19.12 -12.23 19.22
CA ASP A 277 18.16 -12.98 18.40
C ASP A 277 18.78 -13.91 17.34
N GLY A 278 20.12 -13.90 17.18
CA GLY A 278 20.83 -14.79 16.24
C GLY A 278 20.82 -16.29 16.61
N GLU A 279 20.05 -16.69 17.63
CA GLU A 279 19.90 -18.08 18.07
C GLU A 279 18.73 -18.80 17.37
N TYR A 280 17.75 -18.05 16.84
CA TYR A 280 16.52 -18.61 16.26
C TYR A 280 16.34 -18.20 14.80
N ASP A 281 15.90 -19.15 13.97
CA ASP A 281 15.42 -18.90 12.62
C ASP A 281 13.90 -18.67 12.68
N TYR A 282 13.49 -17.40 12.77
CA TYR A 282 12.11 -17.01 13.06
C TYR A 282 11.51 -16.10 11.99
N GLU A 283 10.20 -16.15 11.89
CA GLU A 283 9.39 -15.26 11.06
C GLU A 283 8.54 -14.33 11.94
N ILE A 284 8.12 -13.19 11.42
CA ILE A 284 7.22 -12.27 12.14
C ILE A 284 5.79 -12.49 11.66
N ASP A 285 4.87 -12.72 12.60
CA ASP A 285 3.42 -12.75 12.35
C ASP A 285 2.65 -12.14 13.53
N LEU A 286 2.70 -10.81 13.63
CA LEU A 286 2.06 -10.03 14.69
C LEU A 286 0.52 -10.00 14.58
N TYR A 287 -0.02 -10.30 13.40
CA TYR A 287 -1.46 -10.24 13.13
C TYR A 287 -2.11 -11.61 12.85
N GLY A 288 -1.34 -12.70 12.85
CA GLY A 288 -1.84 -14.05 12.62
C GLY A 288 -2.21 -14.35 11.16
N THR A 289 -1.62 -13.63 10.21
CA THR A 289 -1.98 -13.70 8.78
C THR A 289 -1.11 -14.67 7.98
N LYS A 290 -0.04 -15.20 8.56
CA LYS A 290 0.95 -16.07 7.90
C LYS A 290 0.92 -17.50 8.42
N LEU A 291 0.18 -17.79 9.50
CA LEU A 291 0.20 -19.10 10.18
C LEU A 291 0.02 -20.31 9.24
N ASP A 292 -0.80 -20.20 8.19
CA ASP A 292 -1.05 -21.32 7.27
C ASP A 292 0.12 -21.60 6.31
N GLN A 293 1.12 -20.72 6.26
CA GLN A 293 2.34 -20.85 5.44
C GLN A 293 3.45 -21.65 6.14
N PHE A 294 3.30 -21.93 7.44
CA PHE A 294 4.36 -22.49 8.27
C PHE A 294 4.00 -23.85 8.84
N ASP A 295 5.00 -24.70 9.07
CA ASP A 295 4.83 -25.93 9.86
C ASP A 295 4.81 -25.65 11.37
N GLU A 296 4.47 -26.67 12.14
CA GLU A 296 4.30 -26.59 13.60
C GLU A 296 5.60 -26.27 14.38
N GLU A 297 6.78 -26.48 13.78
CA GLU A 297 8.08 -26.24 14.40
C GLU A 297 8.66 -24.86 14.09
N GLN A 298 8.11 -24.15 13.09
CA GLN A 298 8.51 -22.78 12.75
C GLN A 298 8.50 -21.86 13.97
N TRP A 299 9.61 -21.15 14.18
CA TRP A 299 9.69 -20.08 15.17
C TRP A 299 9.02 -18.82 14.64
N LEU A 300 8.23 -18.19 15.50
CA LEU A 300 7.45 -17.01 15.19
C LEU A 300 7.59 -15.97 16.30
N ILE A 301 7.73 -14.71 15.92
CA ILE A 301 7.36 -13.59 16.77
C ILE A 301 5.91 -13.23 16.50
N THR A 302 5.05 -13.41 17.49
CA THR A 302 3.60 -13.24 17.33
C THR A 302 2.96 -12.52 18.52
N ALA A 303 1.88 -11.79 18.27
CA ALA A 303 1.03 -11.24 19.32
C ALA A 303 -0.18 -12.13 19.62
N LEU A 304 -0.29 -13.31 19.03
CA LEU A 304 -1.36 -14.26 19.30
C LEU A 304 -1.21 -14.89 20.69
N LYS A 305 -2.29 -15.51 21.18
CA LYS A 305 -2.25 -16.22 22.47
C LYS A 305 -1.42 -17.49 22.34
N VAL A 306 -0.51 -17.69 23.29
CA VAL A 306 0.40 -18.84 23.33
C VAL A 306 0.29 -19.60 24.66
N THR A 307 0.62 -20.88 24.65
CA THR A 307 0.72 -21.73 25.86
C THR A 307 2.16 -21.83 26.40
N SER A 308 3.16 -21.56 25.55
CA SER A 308 4.58 -21.56 25.88
C SER A 308 5.32 -20.58 24.98
N PHE A 309 6.41 -20.00 25.47
CA PHE A 309 7.26 -19.04 24.75
C PHE A 309 8.67 -19.03 25.35
N GLU A 310 9.66 -18.64 24.56
CA GLU A 310 11.05 -18.46 25.00
C GLU A 310 11.32 -17.02 25.46
N LYS A 311 10.77 -16.05 24.72
CA LYS A 311 10.86 -14.62 25.05
C LYS A 311 9.51 -13.96 24.94
N SER A 312 9.30 -12.91 25.72
CA SER A 312 8.11 -12.07 25.63
C SER A 312 8.46 -10.59 25.66
N PHE A 313 7.66 -9.80 24.95
CA PHE A 313 7.84 -8.36 24.79
C PHE A 313 6.54 -7.60 25.08
N GLY A 314 6.71 -6.33 25.40
CA GLY A 314 5.64 -5.39 25.68
C GLY A 314 4.96 -4.83 24.44
N LEU A 315 3.90 -4.06 24.67
CA LEU A 315 3.20 -3.29 23.65
C LEU A 315 3.12 -1.82 24.04
N GLN A 316 4.29 -1.17 24.14
CA GLN A 316 4.46 0.20 24.67
C GLN A 316 4.96 1.20 23.61
N LEU A 317 5.64 0.73 22.58
CA LEU A 317 6.26 1.56 21.53
C LEU A 317 5.58 1.38 20.17
N LYS A 318 5.58 2.44 19.35
CA LYS A 318 5.10 2.44 17.96
C LYS A 318 6.24 2.74 16.96
N PRO A 319 6.29 2.03 15.83
CA PRO A 319 5.46 0.86 15.48
C PRO A 319 5.75 -0.36 16.37
N ILE A 320 4.89 -1.40 16.30
CA ILE A 320 4.89 -2.53 17.27
C ILE A 320 6.27 -3.19 17.36
N GLU A 321 6.97 -3.27 16.24
CA GLU A 321 8.29 -3.84 16.05
C GLU A 321 9.35 -3.20 16.97
N LEU A 322 9.18 -1.93 17.38
CA LEU A 322 10.12 -1.27 18.29
C LEU A 322 10.17 -1.92 19.67
N ASN A 323 9.10 -2.59 20.10
CA ASN A 323 9.11 -3.32 21.38
C ASN A 323 10.05 -4.53 21.34
N ILE A 324 10.15 -5.18 20.18
CA ILE A 324 11.07 -6.30 19.94
C ILE A 324 12.49 -5.75 19.82
N LEU A 325 12.69 -4.76 18.94
CA LEU A 325 13.98 -4.13 18.66
C LEU A 325 14.69 -3.57 19.90
N PHE A 326 13.94 -2.96 20.82
CA PHE A 326 14.50 -2.38 22.04
C PHE A 326 14.39 -3.31 23.25
N GLY A 327 13.97 -4.56 23.08
CA GLY A 327 13.86 -5.54 24.16
C GLY A 327 12.94 -5.07 25.29
N ILE A 328 11.82 -4.43 24.95
CA ILE A 328 10.86 -3.94 25.94
C ILE A 328 10.16 -5.14 26.55
N GLU A 329 10.38 -5.40 27.84
CA GLU A 329 9.74 -6.50 28.55
C GLU A 329 8.21 -6.32 28.63
N GLY A 330 7.48 -7.43 28.51
CA GLY A 330 6.03 -7.46 28.67
C GLY A 330 5.41 -8.82 28.34
N THR A 331 4.09 -8.84 28.18
CA THR A 331 3.29 -10.08 28.06
C THR A 331 2.35 -10.06 26.86
N GLU A 332 2.68 -9.29 25.83
CA GLU A 332 1.78 -9.01 24.70
C GLU A 332 2.27 -9.62 23.39
N ILE A 333 3.59 -9.78 23.24
CA ILE A 333 4.25 -10.33 22.04
C ILE A 333 5.19 -11.44 22.50
N PHE A 334 5.31 -12.51 21.73
CA PHE A 334 6.02 -13.72 22.13
C PHE A 334 6.89 -14.24 21.00
N LEU A 335 8.11 -14.68 21.33
CA LEU A 335 8.89 -15.59 20.49
C LEU A 335 8.54 -17.03 20.90
N THR A 336 7.94 -17.78 19.99
CA THR A 336 7.48 -19.16 20.24
C THR A 336 7.50 -20.01 18.97
N GLN A 337 7.32 -21.31 19.09
CA GLN A 337 7.01 -22.18 17.95
C GLN A 337 5.51 -22.18 17.65
N LYS A 338 5.14 -22.34 16.36
CA LYS A 338 3.73 -22.33 15.93
C LYS A 338 2.83 -23.28 16.74
N LYS A 339 3.30 -24.48 17.08
CA LYS A 339 2.54 -25.47 17.88
C LYS A 339 2.04 -24.99 19.24
N TYR A 340 2.64 -23.93 19.79
CA TYR A 340 2.24 -23.35 21.06
C TYR A 340 1.22 -22.21 20.92
N ILE A 341 0.85 -21.81 19.70
CA ILE A 341 -0.20 -20.82 19.46
C ILE A 341 -1.56 -21.46 19.77
N SER A 342 -2.20 -21.00 20.84
CA SER A 342 -3.45 -21.58 21.35
C SER A 342 -4.71 -20.95 20.75
N SER A 343 -4.59 -19.81 20.05
CA SER A 343 -5.71 -19.15 19.37
C SER A 343 -5.24 -18.34 18.16
N ARG A 344 -6.00 -18.41 17.08
CA ARG A 344 -5.83 -17.55 15.88
C ARG A 344 -6.52 -16.19 16.02
N GLU A 345 -7.30 -15.98 17.08
CA GLU A 345 -7.97 -14.70 17.31
C GLU A 345 -6.96 -13.63 17.74
N LEU A 346 -6.91 -12.54 16.99
CA LEU A 346 -6.08 -11.39 17.34
C LEU A 346 -6.52 -10.80 18.69
N PRO A 347 -5.62 -10.65 19.68
CA PRO A 347 -6.01 -10.10 20.96
C PRO A 347 -6.58 -8.69 20.87
N ARG A 348 -7.59 -8.42 21.70
CA ARG A 348 -8.23 -7.10 21.77
C ARG A 348 -7.23 -5.98 22.09
N THR A 349 -6.19 -6.28 22.87
CA THR A 349 -5.09 -5.36 23.19
C THR A 349 -4.39 -4.83 21.94
N ILE A 350 -4.17 -5.66 20.91
CA ILE A 350 -3.55 -5.24 19.64
C ILE A 350 -4.48 -4.28 18.88
N ILE A 351 -5.78 -4.55 18.88
CA ILE A 351 -6.78 -3.67 18.25
C ILE A 351 -6.82 -2.32 18.95
N ASP A 352 -6.92 -2.32 20.28
CA ASP A 352 -7.02 -1.10 21.09
C ASP A 352 -5.70 -0.29 21.03
N PHE A 353 -4.55 -0.94 20.89
CA PHE A 353 -3.26 -0.27 20.70
C PHE A 353 -3.17 0.46 19.35
N ASN A 354 -3.72 -0.15 18.29
CA ASN A 354 -3.75 0.45 16.96
C ASN A 354 -4.81 1.56 16.85
N TYR A 355 -5.96 1.38 17.49
CA TYR A 355 -7.05 2.35 17.55
C TYR A 355 -7.29 2.79 19.00
N PRO A 356 -6.40 3.62 19.57
CA PRO A 356 -6.57 4.11 20.93
C PRO A 356 -7.79 5.04 20.94
N ILE A 357 -8.94 4.53 21.39
CA ILE A 357 -10.12 5.33 21.67
C ILE A 357 -10.09 5.68 23.16
N PRO A 358 -9.86 6.94 23.54
CA PRO A 358 -9.93 7.32 24.93
C PRO A 358 -11.30 6.97 25.51
N LYS A 359 -11.34 6.47 26.74
CA LYS A 359 -12.59 6.02 27.39
C LYS A 359 -13.68 7.10 27.41
N TRP A 360 -13.31 8.39 27.46
CA TRP A 360 -14.26 9.50 27.41
C TRP A 360 -14.96 9.66 26.05
N TYR A 361 -14.44 9.06 24.97
CA TYR A 361 -15.14 9.00 23.69
C TYR A 361 -16.11 7.81 23.58
N TYR A 362 -16.05 6.82 24.49
CA TYR A 362 -16.93 5.64 24.42
C TYR A 362 -18.42 5.98 24.35
N PRO A 363 -18.95 7.00 25.06
CA PRO A 363 -20.35 7.40 24.93
C PRO A 363 -20.76 7.77 23.50
N TYR A 364 -19.85 8.27 22.67
CA TYR A 364 -20.12 8.63 21.27
C TYR A 364 -20.15 7.41 20.34
N PHE A 365 -19.52 6.30 20.75
CA PHE A 365 -19.53 5.03 20.03
C PHE A 365 -20.60 4.05 20.53
N GLN A 366 -21.15 4.29 21.72
CA GLN A 366 -22.30 3.53 22.22
C GLN A 366 -23.55 3.94 21.44
N THR A 367 -24.20 2.97 20.79
CA THR A 367 -25.52 3.19 20.18
C THR A 367 -26.44 3.79 21.25
N PRO A 368 -27.12 4.94 20.99
CA PRO A 368 -27.99 5.55 21.99
C PRO A 368 -28.93 4.51 22.58
N ILE A 369 -29.06 4.46 23.91
CA ILE A 369 -29.89 3.48 24.62
C ILE A 369 -31.31 3.41 24.02
N LEU A 370 -31.85 4.54 23.58
CA LEU A 370 -33.13 4.65 22.87
C LEU A 370 -33.19 3.86 21.55
N LYS A 371 -32.11 3.81 20.76
CA LYS A 371 -32.04 3.00 19.54
C LYS A 371 -31.94 1.51 19.85
N ARG A 372 -31.26 1.11 20.94
CA ARG A 372 -31.26 -0.29 21.42
C ARG A 372 -32.64 -0.73 21.92
N LEU A 373 -33.33 0.12 22.67
CA LEU A 373 -34.69 -0.14 23.14
C LEU A 373 -35.70 -0.22 21.98
N ASN A 374 -35.63 0.70 21.02
CA ASN A 374 -36.51 0.67 19.84
C ASN A 374 -36.26 -0.57 18.97
N GLY A 375 -35.01 -0.99 18.79
CA GLY A 375 -34.69 -2.25 18.09
C GLY A 375 -35.23 -3.49 18.82
N PHE A 376 -35.13 -3.52 20.16
CA PHE A 376 -35.62 -4.62 20.98
C PHE A 376 -37.15 -4.70 21.02
N ILE A 377 -37.83 -3.55 21.10
CA ILE A 377 -39.29 -3.43 21.03
C ILE A 377 -39.79 -3.84 19.63
N HIS A 378 -39.13 -3.38 18.57
CA HIS A 378 -39.50 -3.72 17.19
C HIS A 378 -39.28 -5.21 16.89
N PHE A 379 -38.23 -5.82 17.45
CA PHE A 379 -37.98 -7.26 17.37
C PHE A 379 -39.03 -8.09 18.11
N LYS A 380 -39.46 -7.66 19.32
CA LYS A 380 -40.53 -8.33 20.06
C LYS A 380 -41.91 -8.17 19.39
N LEU A 381 -42.24 -6.99 18.85
CA LEU A 381 -43.49 -6.75 18.14
C LEU A 381 -43.59 -7.60 16.86
N LYS A 382 -42.50 -7.70 16.06
CA LYS A 382 -42.47 -8.58 14.88
C LYS A 382 -42.70 -10.06 15.19
N ARG A 383 -42.39 -10.50 16.41
CA ARG A 383 -42.58 -11.88 16.87
C ARG A 383 -43.97 -12.12 17.48
N LEU A 384 -44.71 -11.07 17.83
CA LEU A 384 -46.10 -11.13 18.29
C LEU A 384 -47.13 -11.06 17.15
N PHE A 385 -46.75 -10.56 15.97
CA PHE A 385 -47.61 -10.45 14.78
C PHE A 385 -47.23 -11.43 13.65
N LYS A 386 -46.43 -12.46 13.97
CA LYS A 386 -46.19 -13.63 13.13
C LYS A 386 -46.64 -14.87 13.90
N ASP A 387 -47.95 -15.01 14.04
CA ASP A 387 -48.70 -16.27 14.15
C ASP A 387 -50.11 -16.00 13.63
#